data_AF-A0A1B6IYK5-F1
#
_entry.id   AF-A0A1B6IYK5-F1
#
_cell.length_a   1.000
_cell.length_b   1.000
_cell.length_c   1.000
_cell.angle_alpha   90.00
_cell.angle_beta   90.00
_cell.angle_gamma   90.00
#
_symmetry.space_group_name_H-M   'P 1'
#
loop_
_entity.id
_entity.type
_entity.pdbx_description
1 polymer ?
#
loop_
_entity_poly.entity_id
_entity_poly.type
_entity_poly.pdbx_seq_one_letter_code
_entity_poly.pdbx_strand_id
1 'polypeptide(L)'
;LKDSPGFTFYYLVWAVPLWSEFYTPYCLKLVPYEHVDKSNFLTISTKGVTHHLEGNMMFTPLDEWERDYDIYCKLMKIKTFAHFIMWKSFYVWHKNMAW
;
A
#
# COMPACT_ATOMS: atom_id res chain seq x y z
N LEU A 1 -21.92 -8.73 2.65
CA LEU A 1 -21.14 -9.09 1.44
C LEU A 1 -21.61 -10.48 1.04
N LYS A 2 -22.32 -10.61 -0.09
CA LYS A 2 -23.10 -11.82 -0.42
C LYS A 2 -22.15 -12.88 -0.99
N ASP A 3 -21.85 -13.89 -0.19
CA ASP A 3 -20.99 -15.02 -0.54
C ASP A 3 -21.58 -15.84 -1.70
N SER A 4 -20.82 -15.96 -2.79
CA SER A 4 -21.10 -16.87 -3.90
C SER A 4 -19.88 -17.79 -4.06
N PRO A 5 -20.04 -19.12 -4.07
CA PRO A 5 -18.97 -20.07 -3.77
C PRO A 5 -18.06 -20.41 -4.97
N GLY A 6 -17.63 -19.42 -5.75
CA GLY A 6 -16.81 -19.63 -6.95
C GLY A 6 -15.50 -18.86 -6.94
N PHE A 7 -15.58 -17.53 -6.78
CA PHE A 7 -14.43 -16.62 -6.78
C PHE A 7 -14.80 -15.36 -6.00
N THR A 8 -14.65 -15.40 -4.68
CA THR A 8 -14.79 -14.18 -3.86
C THR A 8 -13.49 -13.40 -3.93
N PHE A 9 -13.57 -12.17 -4.40
CA PHE A 9 -12.50 -11.19 -4.29
C PHE A 9 -12.99 -9.97 -3.53
N TYR A 10 -12.06 -9.29 -2.87
CA TYR A 10 -12.35 -8.11 -2.08
C TYR A 10 -11.70 -6.89 -2.69
N TYR A 11 -12.33 -5.73 -2.50
CA TYR A 11 -11.77 -4.46 -2.94
C TYR A 11 -10.97 -3.82 -1.80
N LEU A 12 -9.81 -3.30 -2.16
CA LEU A 12 -8.86 -2.66 -1.27
C LEU A 12 -8.55 -1.26 -1.78
N VAL A 13 -8.43 -0.31 -0.86
CA VAL A 13 -7.93 1.04 -1.12
C VAL A 13 -6.90 1.40 -0.05
N TRP A 14 -6.03 2.37 -0.31
CA TRP A 14 -5.15 2.88 0.74
C TRP A 14 -5.98 3.53 1.87
N ALA A 15 -5.60 3.22 3.10
CA ALA A 15 -6.26 3.72 4.29
C ALA A 15 -6.06 5.24 4.47
N VAL A 16 -4.96 5.77 3.92
CA VAL A 16 -4.57 7.18 3.97
C VAL A 16 -4.18 7.68 2.58
N PRO A 17 -4.26 9.00 2.30
CA PRO A 17 -3.77 9.58 1.05
C PRO A 17 -2.26 9.37 0.85
N LEU A 18 -1.82 9.40 -0.42
CA LEU A 18 -0.41 9.22 -0.82
C LEU A 18 0.58 10.20 -0.18
N TRP A 19 0.11 11.40 0.16
CA TRP A 19 0.89 12.45 0.82
C TRP A 19 0.89 12.37 2.34
N SER A 20 0.20 11.39 2.94
CA SER A 20 0.21 11.18 4.38
C SER A 20 1.57 10.65 4.84
N GLU A 21 2.05 11.11 5.99
CA GLU A 21 3.23 10.54 6.65
C GLU A 21 3.02 9.07 7.08
N PHE A 22 1.77 8.66 7.24
CA PHE A 22 1.38 7.28 7.56
C PHE A 22 1.21 6.40 6.31
N TYR A 23 1.46 6.94 5.12
CA TYR A 23 1.37 6.19 3.88
C TYR A 23 2.44 5.10 3.83
N THR A 24 2.00 3.88 3.50
CA THR A 24 2.87 2.76 3.16
C THR A 24 2.28 2.02 1.98
N PRO A 25 3.10 1.29 1.18
CA PRO A 25 2.57 0.51 0.06
C PRO A 25 1.50 -0.51 0.48
N TYR A 26 1.54 -0.97 1.74
CA TYR A 26 0.66 -2.01 2.29
C TYR A 26 -0.36 -1.50 3.32
N CYS A 27 -0.53 -0.18 3.52
CA CYS A 27 -1.59 0.37 4.39
C CYS A 27 -2.95 0.33 3.67
N LEU A 28 -3.44 -0.87 3.38
CA LEU A 28 -4.66 -1.11 2.64
C LEU A 28 -5.82 -1.38 3.61
N LYS A 29 -7.03 -0.95 3.22
CA LYS A 29 -8.28 -1.25 3.92
C LYS A 29 -9.29 -1.86 2.97
N LEU A 30 -10.08 -2.80 3.49
CA LEU A 30 -11.20 -3.41 2.77
C LEU A 30 -12.35 -2.40 2.65
N VAL A 31 -12.92 -2.30 1.45
CA VAL A 31 -14.08 -1.45 1.19
C VAL A 31 -15.12 -2.16 0.32
N PRO A 32 -16.42 -1.83 0.45
CA PRO A 32 -17.42 -2.20 -0.55
C PRO A 32 -17.11 -1.53 -1.89
N TYR A 33 -17.55 -2.16 -2.99
CA TYR A 33 -17.34 -1.64 -4.35
C TYR A 33 -17.81 -0.19 -4.54
N GLU A 34 -18.89 0.20 -3.86
CA GLU A 34 -19.47 1.56 -3.92
C GLU A 34 -18.51 2.66 -3.47
N HIS A 35 -17.53 2.32 -2.63
CA HIS A 35 -16.58 3.27 -2.04
C HIS A 35 -15.21 3.24 -2.72
N VAL A 36 -15.10 2.53 -3.84
CA VAL A 36 -13.86 2.37 -4.60
C VAL A 36 -13.70 3.53 -5.58
N ASP A 37 -12.55 4.20 -5.51
CA ASP A 37 -12.11 5.09 -6.60
C ASP A 37 -11.68 4.23 -7.79
N LYS A 38 -12.41 4.33 -8.90
CA LYS A 38 -12.17 3.53 -10.11
C LYS A 38 -10.86 3.87 -10.82
N SER A 39 -10.24 5.01 -10.48
CA SER A 39 -8.95 5.39 -11.02
C SER A 39 -7.78 4.68 -10.33
N ASN A 40 -7.92 4.30 -9.06
CA ASN A 40 -6.83 3.72 -8.29
C ASN A 40 -7.35 2.83 -7.13
N PHE A 41 -7.32 1.52 -7.32
CA PHE A 41 -7.75 0.55 -6.31
C PHE A 41 -7.14 -0.83 -6.53
N LEU A 42 -7.21 -1.69 -5.53
CA LEU A 42 -6.77 -3.08 -5.67
C LEU A 42 -7.93 -4.05 -5.48
N THR A 43 -7.80 -5.22 -6.07
CA THR A 43 -8.62 -6.39 -5.76
C THR A 43 -7.74 -7.50 -5.24
N ILE A 44 -8.19 -8.21 -4.21
CA ILE A 44 -7.48 -9.36 -3.64
C ILE A 44 -8.37 -10.60 -3.69
N SER A 45 -7.78 -11.72 -4.10
CA SER A 45 -8.42 -13.03 -4.18
C SER A 45 -7.47 -14.11 -3.67
N THR A 46 -7.94 -15.36 -3.60
CA THR A 46 -7.11 -16.53 -3.29
C THR A 46 -6.01 -16.79 -4.33
N LYS A 47 -6.04 -16.13 -5.50
CA LYS A 47 -5.04 -16.29 -6.56
C LYS A 47 -3.97 -15.19 -6.54
N GLY A 48 -4.30 -14.03 -6.00
CA GLY A 48 -3.39 -12.89 -6.02
C GLY A 48 -4.12 -11.55 -5.91
N VAL A 49 -3.32 -10.51 -6.12
CA VAL A 49 -3.72 -9.11 -6.02
C VAL A 49 -3.63 -8.46 -7.40
N THR A 50 -4.68 -7.75 -7.80
CA THR A 50 -4.66 -6.91 -9.00
C THR A 50 -4.71 -5.45 -8.60
N HIS A 51 -3.73 -4.66 -9.02
CA HIS A 51 -3.75 -3.20 -8.90
C HIS A 51 -4.31 -2.58 -10.17
N HIS A 52 -5.38 -1.81 -10.03
CA HIS A 52 -6.00 -1.02 -11.08
C HIS A 52 -5.53 0.43 -10.94
N LEU A 53 -4.83 0.95 -11.95
CA LEU A 53 -4.31 2.32 -11.97
C LEU A 53 -4.56 2.96 -13.34
N GLU A 54 -5.43 3.98 -13.39
CA GLU A 54 -5.74 4.78 -14.58
C GLU A 54 -6.06 3.93 -15.84
N GLY A 55 -6.81 2.84 -15.66
CA GLY A 55 -7.18 1.93 -16.73
C GLY A 55 -6.16 0.82 -17.03
N ASN A 56 -4.97 0.87 -16.42
CA ASN A 56 -4.01 -0.23 -16.43
C ASN A 56 -4.29 -1.21 -15.28
N MET A 57 -3.93 -2.47 -15.49
CA MET A 57 -4.05 -3.53 -14.48
C MET A 57 -2.73 -4.27 -14.36
N MET A 58 -2.26 -4.42 -13.14
CA MET A 58 -1.07 -5.23 -12.82
C MET A 58 -1.49 -6.33 -11.85
N PHE A 59 -1.29 -7.58 -12.24
CA PHE A 59 -1.57 -8.74 -11.40
C PHE A 59 -0.29 -9.24 -10.75
N THR A 60 -0.35 -9.51 -9.46
CA THR A 60 0.70 -10.13 -8.66
C THR A 60 0.14 -11.41 -8.03
N PRO A 61 0.76 -12.59 -8.27
CA PRO A 61 0.42 -13.83 -7.59
C PRO A 61 0.43 -13.67 -6.06
N LEU A 62 -0.43 -14.40 -5.36
CA LEU A 62 -0.60 -14.22 -3.91
C LEU A 62 0.69 -14.52 -3.13
N ASP A 63 1.41 -15.57 -3.51
CA ASP A 63 2.68 -15.99 -2.93
C ASP A 63 3.79 -14.93 -3.12
N GLU A 64 3.84 -14.30 -4.29
CA GLU A 64 4.75 -13.18 -4.54
C GLU A 64 4.39 -11.95 -3.71
N TRP A 65 3.10 -11.62 -3.63
CA TRP A 65 2.62 -10.46 -2.87
C TRP A 65 2.89 -10.61 -1.36
N GLU A 66 2.64 -11.81 -0.80
CA GLU A 66 2.97 -12.16 0.59
C GLU A 66 4.47 -12.06 0.85
N ARG A 67 5.29 -12.59 -0.06
CA ARG A 67 6.75 -12.50 0.04
C ARG A 67 7.22 -11.04 0.06
N ASP A 68 6.68 -10.21 -0.82
CA ASP A 68 7.06 -8.80 -0.91
C ASP A 68 6.61 -8.03 0.34
N TYR A 69 5.45 -8.35 0.90
CA TYR A 69 4.98 -7.82 2.18
C TYR A 69 5.93 -8.19 3.34
N ASP A 70 6.37 -9.45 3.40
CA ASP A 70 7.33 -9.90 4.41
C ASP A 70 8.68 -9.19 4.29
N ILE A 71 9.16 -9.02 3.06
CA ILE A 71 10.39 -8.27 2.77
C ILE A 71 10.22 -6.82 3.23
N TYR A 72 9.11 -6.16 2.89
CA TYR A 72 8.80 -4.82 3.34
C TYR A 72 8.81 -4.72 4.87
N CYS A 73 8.14 -5.63 5.57
CA CYS A 73 8.10 -5.64 7.03
C CYS A 73 9.49 -5.81 7.65
N LYS A 74 10.38 -6.61 7.04
CA LYS A 74 11.77 -6.76 7.48
C LYS A 74 12.58 -5.48 7.22
N LEU A 75 12.44 -4.88 6.04
CA LEU A 75 13.11 -3.64 5.67
C LEU A 75 12.76 -2.49 6.63
N MET A 76 11.48 -2.34 6.97
CA MET A 76 11.02 -1.29 7.89
C MET A 76 11.56 -1.43 9.32
N LYS A 77 12.02 -2.62 9.72
CA LYS A 77 12.64 -2.87 11.03
C LYS A 77 14.14 -2.53 11.06
N ILE A 78 14.78 -2.31 9.92
CA ILE A 78 16.21 -2.01 9.87
C ILE A 78 16.43 -0.59 10.41
N LYS A 79 17.20 -0.50 11.50
CA LYS A 79 17.47 0.76 12.20
C LYS A 79 18.01 1.85 11.29
N THR A 80 18.83 1.51 10.29
CA THR A 80 19.40 2.51 9.36
C THR A 80 18.31 3.25 8.60
N PHE A 81 17.25 2.58 8.13
CA PHE A 81 16.14 3.24 7.44
C PHE A 81 15.30 4.09 8.39
N ALA A 82 15.03 3.61 9.61
CA ALA A 82 14.31 4.39 10.62
C ALA A 82 15.06 5.68 11.00
N HIS A 83 16.37 5.57 11.25
CA HIS A 83 17.22 6.73 11.50
C HIS A 83 17.29 7.62 10.26
N PHE A 84 17.47 7.08 9.06
CA PHE A 84 17.55 7.88 7.84
C PHE A 84 16.34 8.79 7.65
N ILE A 85 15.11 8.30 7.91
CA ILE A 85 13.89 9.11 7.85
C ILE A 85 13.97 10.27 8.85
N MET A 86 14.35 10.00 10.11
CA MET A 86 14.50 11.02 11.15
C MET A 86 15.58 12.06 10.79
N TRP A 87 16.76 11.59 10.37
CA TRP A 87 17.88 12.43 9.97
C TRP A 87 17.55 13.29 8.76
N LYS A 88 16.86 12.75 7.76
CA LYS A 88 16.40 13.49 6.58
C LYS A 88 15.42 14.59 6.98
N SER A 89 14.45 14.30 7.85
CA SER A 89 13.51 15.30 8.36
C SER A 89 14.23 16.44 9.09
N PHE A 90 15.18 16.12 9.96
CA PHE A 90 15.98 17.12 10.66
C PHE A 90 16.87 17.93 9.72
N TYR A 91 17.50 17.29 8.73
CA TYR A 91 18.34 17.96 7.74
C TYR A 91 17.54 18.93 6.87
N VAL A 92 16.35 18.52 6.40
CA VAL A 92 15.45 19.39 5.63
C VAL A 92 14.98 20.57 6.48
N TRP A 93 14.58 20.34 7.73
CA TRP A 93 14.22 21.40 8.67
C TRP A 93 15.36 22.40 8.86
N HIS A 94 16.56 21.92 9.20
CA HIS A 94 17.75 22.77 9.39
C HIS A 94 18.08 23.59 8.14
N LYS A 95 18.03 22.98 6.96
CA LYS A 95 18.29 23.67 5.69
C LYS A 95 17.26 24.77 5.39
N ASN A 96 16.00 24.57 5.75
CA ASN A 96 14.93 25.56 5.54
C ASN A 96 14.87 26.64 6.63
N MET A 97 15.54 26.44 7.78
CA MET A 97 15.64 27.43 8.85
C MET A 97 16.85 28.35 8.76
N ALA A 98 17.85 28.00 7.97
CA ALA A 98 18.94 28.90 7.61
C ALA A 98 18.46 29.89 6.54
N TRP A 99 17.66 30.87 6.97
CA TRP A 99 17.43 32.15 6.29
C TRP A 99 18.26 33.23 6.98
#